data_AF-A0A6L9JN82-F1
#
_entry.id   AF-A0A6L9JN82-F1
#
_cell.length_a   1.000
_cell.length_b   1.000
_cell.length_c   1.000
_cell.angle_alpha   90.00
_cell.angle_beta   90.00
_cell.angle_gamma   90.00
#
_symmetry.space_group_name_H-M   'P 1'
#
loop_
_entity.id
_entity.type
_entity.pdbx_description
1 polymer ?
#
loop_
_entity_poly.entity_id
_entity_poly.type
_entity_poly.pdbx_seq_one_letter_code
_entity_poly.pdbx_strand_id
1 'polypeptide(L)'
;MSISVNYIRQLIIKVACDTTGDSVEELIGRGRLEIPPRDAIEFMVRLEALFDCTLGCLRYEPLSIEIDEFSAIVNNALNVRVSTASTFCCSSTSRGAASVR
;
A
#
# COMPACT_ATOMS: atom_id res chain seq x y z
N MET A 1 5.71 -1.02 15.57
CA MET A 1 6.98 -0.81 14.83
C MET A 1 6.66 0.16 13.70
N SER A 2 7.15 1.40 13.75
CA SER A 2 6.87 2.40 12.71
C SER A 2 7.84 2.19 11.54
N ILE A 3 7.30 1.92 10.35
CA ILE A 3 8.10 1.84 9.13
C ILE A 3 8.50 3.27 8.75
N SER A 4 9.77 3.51 8.41
CA SER A 4 10.20 4.84 7.99
C SER A 4 9.68 5.17 6.59
N VAL A 5 9.34 6.43 6.35
CA VAL A 5 8.89 6.91 5.02
C VAL A 5 9.97 6.64 3.95
N ASN A 6 11.25 6.72 4.34
CA ASN A 6 12.36 6.42 3.44
C ASN A 6 12.38 4.94 3.01
N TYR A 7 12.10 4.02 3.93
CA TYR A 7 11.99 2.59 3.61
C TYR A 7 10.77 2.30 2.73
N ILE A 8 9.63 2.95 3.00
CA ILE A 8 8.43 2.86 2.15
C ILE A 8 8.77 3.32 0.73
N ARG A 9 9.46 4.46 0.60
CA ARG A 9 9.92 4.99 -0.69
C ARG A 9 10.81 4.00 -1.44
N GLN A 10 11.78 3.37 -0.79
CA GLN A 10 12.65 2.37 -1.41
C GLN A 10 11.87 1.16 -1.93
N LEU A 11 10.88 0.69 -1.18
CA LEU A 11 10.03 -0.43 -1.59
C LEU A 11 9.12 -0.08 -2.76
N ILE A 12 8.54 1.13 -2.75
CA ILE A 12 7.75 1.65 -3.88
C ILE A 12 8.60 1.67 -5.16
N ILE A 13 9.83 2.22 -5.09
CA ILE A 13 10.76 2.27 -6.23
C ILE A 13 11.05 0.86 -6.73
N LYS A 14 11.38 -0.06 -5.83
CA LYS A 14 11.67 -1.45 -6.19
C LYS A 14 10.51 -2.10 -6.93
N VAL A 15 9.29 -2.03 -6.38
CA VAL A 15 8.11 -2.64 -6.99
C VAL A 15 7.77 -1.99 -8.34
N ALA A 16 7.97 -0.67 -8.48
CA ALA A 16 7.79 0.02 -9.75
C ALA A 16 8.76 -0.51 -10.81
N CYS A 17 10.07 -0.55 -10.52
CA CYS A 17 11.08 -1.10 -11.43
C CYS A 17 10.82 -2.57 -11.79
N ASP A 18 10.44 -3.40 -10.81
CA ASP A 18 10.10 -4.81 -11.02
C ASP A 18 8.85 -5.02 -11.89
N THR A 19 8.02 -3.98 -12.06
CA THR A 19 6.76 -4.04 -12.82
C THR A 19 6.90 -3.40 -14.20
N THR A 20 7.53 -2.22 -14.31
CA THR A 20 7.67 -1.48 -15.57
C THR A 20 8.94 -1.83 -16.34
N GLY A 21 9.96 -2.38 -15.66
CA GLY A 21 11.29 -2.61 -16.22
C GLY A 21 12.16 -1.36 -16.31
N ASP A 22 11.69 -0.21 -15.82
CA ASP A 22 12.51 1.02 -15.72
C ASP A 22 13.69 0.81 -14.77
N SER A 23 14.81 1.47 -15.06
CA SER A 23 15.94 1.52 -14.14
C SER A 23 15.65 2.39 -12.91
N VAL A 24 16.34 2.11 -11.80
CA VAL A 24 16.22 2.89 -10.57
C VAL A 24 16.66 4.34 -10.80
N GLU A 25 17.72 4.53 -11.58
CA GLU A 25 18.28 5.85 -11.92
C GLU A 25 17.27 6.70 -12.71
N GLU A 26 16.59 6.11 -13.70
CA GLU A 26 15.55 6.79 -14.47
C GLU A 26 14.36 7.18 -13.60
N LEU A 27 13.89 6.27 -12.75
CA LEU A 27 12.74 6.53 -11.88
C LEU A 27 13.06 7.62 -10.83
N ILE A 28 14.25 7.57 -10.23
CA ILE A 28 14.71 8.60 -9.28
C ILE A 28 14.91 9.93 -10.00
N GLY A 29 15.49 9.92 -11.21
CA GLY A 29 15.71 11.13 -12.00
C GLY A 29 14.41 11.83 -12.40
N ARG A 30 13.35 11.07 -12.69
CA ARG A 30 11.99 11.60 -12.93
C ARG A 30 11.31 12.08 -11.65
N GLY A 31 11.63 11.48 -10.50
CA GLY A 31 11.02 11.79 -9.20
C GLY A 31 9.52 11.41 -9.09
N ARG A 32 8.97 10.81 -10.13
CA ARG A 32 7.55 10.47 -10.28
C ARG A 32 7.40 9.01 -10.69
N LEU A 33 6.34 8.38 -10.18
CA LEU A 33 5.84 7.12 -10.72
C LEU A 33 5.03 7.46 -11.96
N GLU A 34 5.45 6.93 -13.10
CA GLU A 34 4.72 7.00 -14.37
C GLU A 34 4.43 5.57 -14.83
N ILE A 35 3.43 4.95 -14.21
CA ILE A 35 3.11 3.54 -14.47
C ILE A 35 1.96 3.49 -15.48
N PRO A 36 2.15 2.82 -16.62
CA PRO A 36 1.11 2.72 -17.62
C PRO A 36 -0.10 1.93 -17.09
N PRO A 37 -1.31 2.14 -17.63
CA PRO A 37 -2.53 1.53 -17.09
C PRO A 37 -2.48 -0.01 -17.05
N ARG A 38 -1.77 -0.63 -18.01
CA ARG A 38 -1.57 -2.08 -18.10
C ARG A 38 -0.88 -2.65 -16.86
N ASP A 39 0.09 -1.90 -16.34
CA ASP A 39 1.00 -2.35 -15.29
C ASP A 39 0.57 -1.79 -13.92
N ALA A 40 -0.27 -0.74 -13.91
CA ALA A 40 -0.77 -0.09 -12.69
C ALA A 40 -1.50 -1.07 -11.75
N ILE A 41 -2.27 -2.01 -12.30
CA ILE A 41 -2.96 -3.04 -11.49
C ILE A 41 -1.95 -3.93 -10.78
N GLU A 42 -0.98 -4.46 -11.53
CA GLU A 42 0.02 -5.36 -10.99
C GLU A 42 0.91 -4.67 -9.96
N PHE A 43 1.32 -3.44 -10.23
CA PHE A 43 2.06 -2.60 -9.29
C PHE A 43 1.29 -2.44 -7.97
N MET A 44 0.02 -2.02 -8.03
CA MET A 44 -0.79 -1.78 -6.84
C MET A 44 -1.02 -3.07 -6.05
N VAL A 45 -1.35 -4.18 -6.70
CA VAL A 45 -1.58 -5.47 -6.03
C VAL A 45 -0.31 -5.98 -5.34
N ARG A 46 0.85 -5.91 -6.00
CA ARG A 46 2.13 -6.29 -5.39
C ARG A 46 2.47 -5.42 -4.19
N LEU A 47 2.22 -4.12 -4.29
CA LEU A 47 2.50 -3.17 -3.21
C LEU A 47 1.57 -3.38 -2.00
N GLU A 48 0.28 -3.55 -2.23
CA GLU A 48 -0.71 -3.86 -1.19
C GLU A 48 -0.38 -5.19 -0.48
N ALA A 49 0.01 -6.22 -1.23
CA ALA A 49 0.44 -7.49 -0.66
C ALA A 49 1.73 -7.38 0.16
N LEU A 50 2.71 -6.59 -0.32
CA LEU A 50 3.98 -6.39 0.37
C LEU A 50 3.80 -5.70 1.72
N PHE A 51 2.93 -4.70 1.77
CA PHE A 51 2.67 -3.92 2.97
C PHE A 51 1.56 -4.47 3.86
N ASP A 52 0.88 -5.54 3.43
CA ASP A 52 -0.42 -5.95 3.98
C ASP A 52 -1.27 -4.72 4.26
N CYS A 53 -1.61 -3.99 3.18
CA CYS A 53 -2.42 -2.78 3.24
C CYS A 53 -3.43 -2.71 2.10
N THR A 54 -4.41 -1.80 2.20
CA THR A 54 -5.37 -1.56 1.13
C THR A 54 -5.35 -0.07 0.80
N LEU A 55 -4.89 0.26 -0.39
CA LEU A 55 -4.65 1.60 -0.89
C LEU A 55 -5.79 2.09 -1.79
N GLY A 56 -6.98 1.51 -1.64
CA GLY A 56 -8.15 1.50 -2.55
C GLY A 56 -8.67 2.82 -3.16
N CYS A 57 -7.99 3.95 -2.98
CA CYS A 57 -8.21 5.24 -3.63
C CYS A 57 -7.59 5.39 -5.03
N LEU A 58 -6.61 4.59 -5.44
CA LEU A 58 -5.97 4.73 -6.77
C LEU A 58 -6.53 3.72 -7.76
N ARG A 59 -7.80 3.88 -8.12
CA ARG A 59 -8.46 2.96 -9.06
C ARG A 59 -8.12 3.32 -10.51
N TYR A 60 -7.12 2.63 -11.05
CA TYR A 60 -7.09 2.15 -12.44
C TYR A 60 -7.06 3.19 -13.57
N GLU A 61 -6.46 4.34 -13.30
CA GLU A 61 -5.97 5.27 -14.33
C GLU A 61 -4.45 5.15 -14.46
N PRO A 62 -3.82 5.63 -15.55
CA PRO A 62 -2.36 5.75 -15.61
C PRO A 62 -1.85 6.44 -14.34
N LEU A 63 -0.99 5.75 -13.60
CA LEU A 63 -0.50 6.26 -12.33
C LEU A 63 0.58 7.28 -12.63
N SER A 64 0.25 8.57 -12.48
CA SER A 64 1.22 9.67 -12.51
C SER A 64 1.18 10.40 -11.18
N ILE A 65 2.11 10.09 -10.29
CA ILE A 65 2.17 10.67 -8.95
C ILE A 65 3.63 10.86 -8.50
N GLU A 66 3.90 11.90 -7.71
CA GLU A 66 5.23 12.06 -7.12
C GLU A 66 5.53 10.91 -6.17
N ILE A 67 6.77 10.40 -6.21
CA ILE A 67 7.17 9.28 -5.35
C ILE A 67 7.02 9.66 -3.88
N ASP A 68 7.32 10.91 -3.52
CA ASP A 68 7.18 11.41 -2.15
C ASP A 68 5.73 11.51 -1.69
N GLU A 69 4.86 12.04 -2.54
CA GLU A 69 3.42 12.11 -2.27
C GLU A 69 2.85 10.69 -2.07
N PHE A 70 3.18 9.77 -2.97
CA PHE A 70 2.71 8.40 -2.87
C PHE A 70 3.26 7.68 -1.63
N SER A 71 4.52 7.92 -1.27
CA SER A 71 5.12 7.39 -0.04
C SER A 71 4.40 7.90 1.21
N ALA A 72 3.95 9.16 1.21
CA ALA A 72 3.15 9.72 2.30
C ALA A 72 1.76 9.07 2.39
N ILE A 73 1.10 8.81 1.25
CA ILE A 73 -0.19 8.11 1.18
C ILE A 73 -0.07 6.70 1.79
N VAL A 74 0.94 5.93 1.37
CA VAL A 74 1.19 4.57 1.88
C VAL A 74 1.51 4.61 3.38
N ASN A 75 2.36 5.54 3.82
CA ASN A 75 2.67 5.71 5.23
C ASN A 75 1.41 6.03 6.06
N ASN A 76 0.53 6.90 5.57
CA ASN A 76 -0.72 7.21 6.25
C ASN A 76 -1.63 5.98 6.33
N ALA A 77 -1.79 5.23 5.23
CA ALA A 77 -2.58 4.00 5.20
C ALA A 77 -2.08 2.95 6.22
N LEU A 78 -0.75 2.82 6.36
CA LEU A 78 -0.13 1.95 7.34
C LEU A 78 -0.39 2.42 8.79
N ASN A 79 -0.31 3.73 9.05
CA ASN A 79 -0.57 4.29 10.38
C ASN A 79 -2.05 4.25 10.79
N VAL A 80 -2.98 4.38 9.82
CA VAL A 80 -4.42 4.17 10.06
C VAL A 80 -4.67 2.72 10.47
N ARG A 81 -4.00 1.73 9.85
CA ARG A 81 -4.06 0.32 10.29
C ARG A 81 -3.52 0.12 11.70
N VAL A 82 -2.41 0.78 12.07
CA VAL A 82 -1.89 0.70 13.46
C VAL A 82 -2.92 1.24 14.47
N SER A 83 -3.68 2.26 14.07
CA SER A 83 -4.71 2.88 14.92
C SER A 83 -6.01 2.06 15.00
N THR A 84 -6.32 1.24 14.01
CA THR A 84 -7.47 0.30 14.06
C THR A 84 -7.08 -1.06 14.66
N ALA A 85 -5.85 -1.51 14.48
CA ALA A 85 -5.31 -2.70 15.13
C ALA A 85 -5.19 -2.53 16.66
N SER A 86 -4.98 -1.31 17.17
CA SER A 86 -5.04 -1.04 18.62
C SER A 86 -6.45 -1.13 19.21
N THR A 87 -7.49 -1.18 18.38
CA THR A 87 -8.89 -1.34 18.83
C THR A 87 -9.43 -2.76 18.60
N PHE A 88 -8.65 -3.67 18.01
CA PHE A 88 -9.05 -5.07 17.80
C PHE A 88 -8.20 -6.04 18.61
N CYS A 89 -8.24 -5.87 19.93
CA CYS A 89 -8.06 -6.96 20.89
C CYS A 89 -9.23 -6.87 21.87
N CYS A 90 -9.94 -7.99 22.06
CA CYS A 90 -11.24 -8.16 22.75
C CYS A 90 -12.44 -7.88 21.83
N SER A 91 -13.08 -8.87 21.23
CA SER A 91 -13.81 -9.88 21.98
C SER A 91 -14.18 -11.05 21.08
N SER A 92 -13.67 -12.24 21.41
CA SER A 92 -14.27 -13.50 21.03
C SER A 92 -15.63 -13.61 21.72
N THR A 93 -16.68 -13.09 21.07
CA THR A 93 -18.06 -13.28 21.53
C THR A 93 -18.51 -14.69 21.17
N SER A 94 -18.49 -15.57 22.17
CA SER A 94 -19.15 -16.87 22.16
C SER A 94 -20.62 -16.74 21.75
N ARG A 95 -21.00 -17.28 20.58
CA ARG A 95 -22.40 -17.58 20.25
C ARG A 95 -22.68 -19.04 20.58
N GLY A 96 -23.03 -19.31 21.84
CA GLY A 96 -23.83 -20.48 22.20
C GLY A 96 -25.30 -20.13 22.02
N ALA A 97 -25.99 -20.86 21.15
CA ALA A 97 -27.34 -20.58 20.69
C ALA A 97 -28.40 -20.65 21.79
N ALA A 98 -29.42 -19.82 21.63
CA ALA A 98 -30.64 -19.78 22.41
C ALA A 98 -31.39 -21.13 22.37
N SER A 99 -31.80 -21.62 23.53
CA SER A 99 -32.83 -22.66 23.66
C SER A 99 -34.18 -21.97 23.83
N VAL A 100 -35.04 -22.10 22.81
CA VAL A 100 -36.48 -21.86 22.91
C VAL A 100 -37.14 -23.22 23.01
N ARG A 101 -37.57 -23.59 24.22
CA ARG A 101 -38.81 -24.33 24.56
C ARG A 101 -38.87 -24.54 26.05
#